data_AF-C4GH24-F1
#
_entry.id   AF-C4GH24-F1
#
_cell.length_a   1.000
_cell.length_b   1.000
_cell.length_c   1.000
_cell.angle_alpha   90.00
_cell.angle_beta   90.00
_cell.angle_gamma   90.00
#
_symmetry.space_group_name_H-M   'P 1'
#
loop_
_entity.id
_entity.type
_entity.pdbx_description
1 polymer ?
#
loop_
_entity_poly.entity_id
_entity_poly.type
_entity_poly.pdbx_seq_one_letter_code
_entity_poly.pdbx_strand_id
1 'polypeptide(L)'
;NSETYNVAQAAAYLKCHSETVREMIRSGKLVAAKIGRSYCIRKIHLDALIAEAENQSVQALARSRSRQQCPSINEKAVSGTLTFGHRAAAELDNLLVRKINRKHKSCTIN
;
A
#
# COMPACT_ATOMS: atom_id res chain seq x y z
N ASN A 1 -21.61 15.50 -2.25
CA ASN A 1 -22.39 14.26 -2.09
C ASN A 1 -22.47 13.89 -0.62
N SER A 2 -23.54 14.31 0.05
CA SER A 2 -23.77 14.10 1.48
C SER A 2 -24.75 12.95 1.71
N GLU A 3 -24.62 11.87 0.91
CA GLU A 3 -25.51 10.72 1.01
C GLU A 3 -25.19 9.92 2.27
N THR A 4 -26.22 9.75 3.10
CA THR A 4 -26.18 8.94 4.31
C THR A 4 -27.01 7.69 4.14
N TYR A 5 -26.47 6.56 4.60
CA TYR A 5 -27.10 5.25 4.55
C TYR A 5 -27.41 4.74 5.95
N ASN A 6 -28.54 4.06 6.08
CA ASN A 6 -28.84 3.23 7.24
C ASN A 6 -28.13 1.86 7.13
N VAL A 7 -28.11 1.09 8.22
CA VAL A 7 -27.51 -0.26 8.28
C VAL A 7 -28.02 -1.17 7.16
N ALA A 8 -29.33 -1.16 6.89
CA ALA A 8 -29.91 -2.01 5.83
C ALA A 8 -29.43 -1.60 4.42
N GLN A 9 -29.30 -0.29 4.17
CA GLN A 9 -28.81 0.21 2.89
C GLN A 9 -27.31 -0.03 2.73
N ALA A 10 -26.53 0.15 3.79
CA ALA A 10 -25.11 -0.17 3.80
C ALA A 10 -24.87 -1.67 3.57
N ALA A 11 -25.71 -2.53 4.16
CA ALA A 11 -25.67 -3.97 3.94
C ALA A 11 -25.97 -4.35 2.48
N ALA A 12 -26.99 -3.73 1.88
CA ALA A 12 -27.29 -3.91 0.45
C ALA A 12 -26.15 -3.42 -0.44
N TYR A 13 -25.52 -2.29 -0.10
CA TYR A 13 -24.39 -1.71 -0.83
C TYR A 13 -23.16 -2.62 -0.81
N LEU A 14 -22.79 -3.11 0.38
CA LEU A 14 -21.67 -4.04 0.59
C LEU A 14 -22.00 -5.48 0.19
N LYS A 15 -23.26 -5.78 -0.17
CA LYS A 15 -23.78 -7.12 -0.45
C LYS A 15 -23.50 -8.09 0.71
N CYS A 16 -23.69 -7.64 1.95
CA CYS A 16 -23.45 -8.41 3.17
C CYS A 16 -24.68 -8.43 4.10
N HIS A 17 -24.63 -9.23 5.17
CA HIS A 17 -25.72 -9.29 6.15
C HIS A 17 -25.73 -8.04 7.05
N SER A 18 -26.92 -7.58 7.43
CA SER A 18 -27.08 -6.38 8.28
C SER A 18 -26.44 -6.53 9.66
N GLU A 19 -26.35 -7.76 10.17
CA GLU A 19 -25.67 -8.07 11.44
C GLU A 19 -24.16 -7.85 11.34
N THR A 20 -23.53 -8.29 10.25
CA THR A 20 -22.10 -8.07 9.98
C THR A 20 -21.78 -6.59 9.96
N VAL A 21 -22.66 -5.75 9.37
CA VAL A 21 -22.48 -4.29 9.40
C VAL A 21 -22.52 -3.74 10.83
N ARG A 22 -23.44 -4.23 11.68
CA ARG A 22 -23.48 -3.81 13.10
C ARG A 22 -22.23 -4.24 13.85
N GLU A 23 -21.72 -5.44 13.60
CA GLU A 23 -20.48 -5.94 14.20
C GLU A 23 -19.27 -5.11 13.76
N MET A 24 -19.19 -4.74 12.49
CA MET A 24 -18.14 -3.84 11.98
C MET A 24 -18.18 -2.46 12.64
N ILE A 25 -19.38 -1.94 12.90
CA ILE A 25 -19.53 -0.68 13.65
C ILE A 25 -19.10 -0.85 15.11
N ARG A 26 -19.52 -1.95 15.77
CA ARG A 26 -19.19 -2.24 17.17
C ARG A 26 -17.71 -2.51 17.39
N SER A 27 -17.04 -3.14 16.43
CA SER A 27 -15.60 -3.39 16.43
C SER A 27 -14.78 -2.17 16.03
N GLY A 28 -15.42 -1.06 15.62
CA GLY A 28 -14.75 0.17 15.22
C GLY A 28 -14.13 0.13 13.82
N LYS A 29 -14.35 -0.93 13.04
CA LYS A 29 -13.86 -1.05 11.65
C LYS A 29 -14.62 -0.14 10.68
N LEU A 30 -15.88 0.17 10.98
CA LEU A 30 -16.70 1.06 10.18
C LEU A 30 -17.15 2.27 11.00
N VAL A 31 -16.81 3.47 10.53
CA VAL A 31 -17.20 4.72 11.18
C VAL A 31 -18.67 5.04 10.89
N ALA A 32 -19.49 5.03 11.93
CA ALA A 32 -20.91 5.39 11.87
C ALA A 32 -21.29 6.31 13.03
N ALA A 33 -22.25 7.21 12.78
CA ALA A 33 -22.87 8.01 13.82
C ALA A 33 -24.10 7.29 14.35
N LYS A 34 -24.24 7.16 15.67
CA LYS A 34 -25.46 6.63 16.29
C LYS A 34 -26.46 7.78 16.45
N ILE A 35 -27.57 7.70 15.72
CA ILE A 35 -28.65 8.70 15.77
C ILE A 35 -29.89 8.01 16.32
N GLY A 36 -30.18 8.24 17.61
CA GLY A 36 -31.26 7.55 18.33
C GLY A 36 -31.03 6.04 18.40
N ARG A 37 -31.97 5.27 17.85
CA ARG A 37 -31.92 3.78 17.78
C ARG A 37 -31.25 3.24 16.51
N SER A 38 -30.82 4.13 15.61
CA SER A 38 -30.31 3.79 14.28
C SER A 38 -28.84 4.19 14.14
N TYR A 39 -28.14 3.56 13.20
CA TYR A 39 -26.82 4.03 12.76
C TYR A 39 -26.94 4.73 11.41
N CYS A 40 -26.29 5.88 11.28
CA CYS A 40 -26.13 6.61 10.03
C CYS A 40 -24.67 6.55 9.59
N ILE A 41 -24.47 6.05 8.37
CA ILE A 41 -23.16 5.85 7.77
C ILE A 41 -23.06 6.78 6.56
N ARG A 42 -21.93 7.46 6.40
CA ARG A 42 -21.67 8.26 5.19
C ARG A 42 -21.13 7.36 4.10
N LYS A 43 -21.51 7.63 2.84
CA LYS A 43 -20.98 6.93 1.66
C LYS A 43 -19.46 6.83 1.63
N ILE A 44 -18.78 7.94 1.96
CA ILE A 44 -17.31 8.05 2.00
C ILE A 44 -16.68 6.94 2.86
N HIS A 45 -17.32 6.58 3.98
CA HIS A 45 -16.81 5.56 4.89
C HIS A 45 -17.02 4.15 4.36
N LEU A 46 -18.07 3.92 3.57
CA LEU A 46 -18.27 2.65 2.88
C LEU A 46 -17.24 2.45 1.77
N ASP A 47 -17.00 3.50 0.97
CA ASP A 47 -16.01 3.47 -0.12
C ASP A 47 -14.60 3.26 0.44
N ALA A 48 -14.26 3.93 1.55
CA ALA A 48 -12.98 3.76 2.23
C ALA A 48 -12.77 2.31 2.72
N LEU A 49 -13.83 1.68 3.24
CA LEU A 49 -13.77 0.29 3.71
C LEU A 49 -13.50 -0.68 2.53
N ILE A 50 -14.13 -0.44 1.38
CA ILE A 50 -13.88 -1.23 0.16
C ILE A 50 -12.43 -1.08 -0.28
N ALA A 51 -11.94 0.16 -0.37
CA ALA A 51 -10.57 0.44 -0.76
C ALA A 51 -9.54 -0.17 0.21
N GLU A 52 -9.82 -0.15 1.51
CA GLU A 52 -8.95 -0.79 2.50
C GLU A 52 -8.93 -2.32 2.33
N ALA A 53 -10.08 -2.95 2.12
CA ALA A 53 -10.17 -4.39 1.89
C ALA A 53 -9.41 -4.82 0.63
N GLU A 54 -9.53 -4.04 -0.46
CA GLU A 54 -8.77 -4.26 -1.70
C GLU A 54 -7.26 -4.15 -1.45
N ASN A 55 -6.81 -3.08 -0.77
CA ASN A 55 -5.40 -2.90 -0.44
C ASN A 55 -4.84 -4.02 0.45
N GLN A 56 -5.60 -4.48 1.44
CA GLN A 56 -5.20 -5.62 2.27
C GLN A 56 -5.04 -6.90 1.44
N SER A 57 -5.92 -7.14 0.47
CA SER A 57 -5.84 -8.30 -0.42
C SER A 57 -4.60 -8.26 -1.32
N VAL A 58 -4.27 -7.08 -1.87
CA VAL A 58 -3.09 -6.86 -2.72
C VAL A 58 -1.80 -7.03 -1.89
N GLN A 59 -1.75 -6.46 -0.69
CA GLN A 59 -0.59 -6.60 0.20
C GLN A 59 -0.39 -8.04 0.68
N ALA A 60 -1.48 -8.75 0.99
CA ALA A 60 -1.40 -10.17 1.37
C ALA A 60 -0.87 -11.03 0.21
N LEU A 61 -1.30 -10.77 -1.02
CA LEU A 61 -0.81 -11.45 -2.22
C LEU A 61 0.67 -11.15 -2.51
N ALA A 62 1.10 -9.90 -2.32
CA ALA A 62 2.52 -9.55 -2.46
C ALA A 62 3.40 -10.28 -1.44
N ARG A 63 2.94 -10.40 -0.19
CA ARG A 63 3.64 -11.14 0.88
C ARG A 63 3.68 -12.65 0.62
N SER A 64 2.61 -13.24 0.09
CA SER A 64 2.60 -14.69 -0.22
C SER A 64 3.53 -15.02 -1.38
N ARG A 65 3.60 -14.18 -2.43
CA ARG A 65 4.56 -14.33 -3.53
C ARG A 65 6.01 -14.15 -3.07
N SER A 66 6.28 -13.18 -2.19
CA SER A 66 7.61 -12.99 -1.60
C SER A 66 8.05 -14.20 -0.76
N ARG A 67 7.13 -14.91 -0.09
CA ARG A 67 7.47 -16.14 0.64
C ARG A 67 7.61 -17.38 -0.25
N GLN A 68 6.98 -17.39 -1.43
CA GLN A 68 7.14 -18.48 -2.40
C GLN A 68 8.44 -18.38 -3.22
N GLN A 69 9.08 -17.22 -3.27
CA GLN A 69 10.39 -17.06 -3.89
C GLN A 69 11.48 -17.22 -2.83
N CYS A 70 11.86 -18.47 -2.57
CA CYS A 70 13.21 -18.94 -2.22
C CYS A 70 13.15 -20.45 -1.93
N PRO A 71 13.36 -21.33 -2.92
CA PRO A 71 14.07 -22.56 -2.61
C PRO A 71 15.46 -22.10 -2.15
N SER A 72 15.73 -22.17 -0.84
CA SER A 72 17.09 -22.01 -0.34
C SER A 72 17.94 -23.06 -1.02
N ILE A 73 18.79 -22.65 -1.95
CA ILE A 73 19.78 -23.53 -2.56
C ILE A 73 20.75 -23.87 -1.42
N ASN A 74 20.60 -25.05 -0.84
CA ASN A 74 21.56 -25.62 0.10
C ASN A 74 22.81 -26.05 -0.68
N GLU A 75 23.55 -25.09 -1.23
CA GLU A 75 24.92 -25.34 -1.69
C GLU A 75 25.86 -24.99 -0.54
N LYS A 76 26.62 -26.00 -0.10
CA LYS A 76 27.65 -25.89 0.94
C LYS A 76 28.64 -24.79 0.55
N ALA A 77 28.46 -23.59 1.10
CA ALA A 77 29.43 -22.52 0.97
C ALA A 77 30.68 -22.88 1.79
N VAL A 78 31.73 -23.30 1.08
CA VAL A 78 33.09 -23.32 1.58
C VAL A 78 33.41 -21.92 2.12
N SER A 79 33.80 -21.87 3.39
CA SER A 79 34.24 -20.64 4.04
C SER A 79 35.48 -20.10 3.32
N GLY A 80 35.37 -18.92 2.71
CA GLY A 80 36.50 -18.31 2.01
C GLY A 80 36.19 -16.96 1.39
N THR A 81 36.74 -15.92 2.00
CA THR A 81 37.01 -14.56 1.46
C THR A 81 35.92 -13.51 1.64
N LEU A 82 36.09 -12.71 2.70
CA LEU A 82 35.58 -11.35 2.85
C LEU A 82 36.07 -10.48 1.67
N THR A 83 35.17 -10.07 0.78
CA THR A 83 35.38 -8.91 -0.08
C THR A 83 34.24 -7.90 0.11
N PHE A 84 34.45 -7.08 1.13
CA PHE A 84 34.07 -5.67 1.26
C PHE A 84 33.00 -5.14 0.28
N GLY A 85 31.80 -4.89 0.80
CA GLY A 85 30.62 -4.42 0.08
C GLY A 85 30.70 -2.96 -0.38
N HIS A 86 31.47 -2.68 -1.44
CA HIS A 86 31.51 -1.35 -2.05
C HIS A 86 31.15 -1.29 -3.53
N ARG A 87 30.88 -2.41 -4.21
CA ARG A 87 30.49 -2.36 -5.63
C ARG A 87 29.03 -2.00 -5.89
N ALA A 88 28.10 -2.31 -4.98
CA ALA A 88 26.68 -2.08 -5.23
C ALA A 88 26.25 -0.59 -5.11
N ALA A 89 26.93 0.21 -4.29
CA ALA A 89 26.51 1.60 -4.03
C ALA A 89 26.90 2.57 -5.17
N ALA A 90 28.04 2.33 -5.83
CA ALA A 90 28.54 3.21 -6.90
C ALA A 90 27.71 3.13 -8.19
N GLU A 91 27.06 1.98 -8.46
CA GLU A 91 26.22 1.82 -9.65
C GLU A 91 24.90 2.60 -9.53
N LEU A 92 24.34 2.72 -8.33
CA LEU A 92 23.11 3.48 -8.08
C LEU A 92 23.31 4.99 -8.19
N ASP A 93 24.46 5.49 -7.73
CA ASP A 93 24.78 6.93 -7.77
C ASP A 93 24.89 7.44 -9.21
N ASN A 94 25.48 6.64 -10.11
CA ASN A 94 25.60 6.98 -11.54
C ASN A 94 24.25 7.10 -12.27
N LEU A 95 23.20 6.39 -11.81
CA LEU A 95 21.85 6.48 -12.39
C LEU A 95 21.07 7.70 -11.90
N LEU A 96 21.45 8.28 -10.77
CA LEU A 96 20.81 9.47 -10.18
C LEU A 96 21.53 10.78 -10.52
N VAL A 97 22.67 10.73 -11.22
CA VAL A 97 23.34 11.94 -11.71
C VAL A 97 22.43 12.66 -12.71
N ARG A 98 21.83 13.75 -12.24
CA ARG A 98 21.11 14.74 -13.06
C ARG A 98 22.04 15.20 -14.19
N LYS A 99 21.69 14.92 -15.44
CA LYS A 99 22.45 15.32 -16.64
C LYS A 99 22.51 16.86 -16.73
N ILE A 100 23.56 17.44 -16.17
CA ILE A 100 23.85 18.87 -16.33
C ILE A 100 24.58 19.02 -17.66
N ASN A 101 23.89 19.55 -18.68
CA ASN A 101 24.51 19.89 -19.95
C ASN A 101 25.67 20.87 -19.68
N ARG A 102 26.85 20.59 -20.24
CA ARG A 102 28.05 21.44 -20.09
C ARG A 102 27.73 22.85 -20.58
N LYS A 103 27.97 23.87 -19.74
CA LYS A 103 27.92 25.28 -20.16
C LYS A 103 28.89 25.50 -21.31
N HIS A 104 28.40 26.11 -22.38
CA HIS A 104 29.20 26.61 -23.50
C HIS A 104 30.21 27.64 -22.98
N LYS A 105 31.50 27.48 -23.27
CA LYS A 105 32.51 28.50 -23.00
C LYS A 105 32.40 29.55 -24.10
N SER A 106 31.93 30.75 -23.77
CA SER A 106 32.03 31.90 -24.68
C SER A 106 33.51 32.28 -24.86
N CYS A 107 33.95 32.38 -26.11
CA CYS A 107 35.22 33.01 -26.46
C CYS A 107 35.15 34.50 -26.17
N THR A 108 36.10 35.02 -25.40
CA THR A 108 36.31 36.46 -25.19
C THR A 108 37.64 36.84 -25.82
N ILE A 109 37.58 37.92 -26.60
CA ILE A 109 38.61 38.51 -27.48
C ILE A 109 39.70 39.20 -26.65
N ASN A 110 40.95 39.09 -27.09
CA ASN A 110 42.01 40.11 -26.97
C ASN A 110 42.93 39.99 -28.19
#